data_AF-G8ZN21-F1
#
_entry.id   AF-G8ZN21-F1
#
_cell.length_a   1.000
_cell.length_b   1.000
_cell.length_c   1.000
_cell.angle_alpha   90.00
_cell.angle_beta   90.00
_cell.angle_gamma   90.00
#
_symmetry.space_group_name_H-M   'P 1'
#
loop_
_entity.id
_entity.type
_entity.pdbx_description
1 polymer ?
#
loop_
_entity_poly.entity_id
_entity_poly.type
_entity_poly.pdbx_seq_one_letter_code
_entity_poly.pdbx_strand_id
1 'polypeptide(L)'
;MFAGLRKRKGLCWICLEESTLNRSWTRHECGCKLDIHKDCYFKWLFDLNKSSQQGKWAPDCGFEPFQDELKRKICNAIDCHRDFQKTIPPTEMIGSLPLFWEFWAGTADMSVILIGNILGFDSFVRYPYVQAELPIEIAPCPQCKKPIVAKPVKFTSTSWVLSLAYRLKKIISGATMLTVLAFSTLNIGKWTFKLGLWQLRCLFPEKVLRTLLDVSTTKALDVYGETMHGRMSVPNVTQFLVFGFPLYLIALRGSFPALKKLQWIYSLVFTVRAGHYAGKSPNIVSNIVSAANLLVLFHSTIVSPTLTRLYELMVKSVRPYFCVTSDYMDIFPSDEYANVIVETSWSDVIFESTLWPLVGGLLGGKLFDAFVWLQDKLSYQCTPSGSPNEVRMVFNVLGCGILSVARQTFNLYLTYLRIQELKQIQETFEECPQ
;
A
#
# COMPACT_ATOMS: atom_id res chain seq x y z
N MET A 1 9.14 -23.04 -33.37
CA MET A 1 9.39 -22.30 -34.63
C MET A 1 9.20 -20.81 -34.35
N PHE A 2 10.15 -20.15 -33.69
CA PHE A 2 10.15 -18.70 -33.44
C PHE A 2 11.12 -18.06 -34.44
N ALA A 3 10.65 -17.81 -35.66
CA ALA A 3 11.40 -17.03 -36.63
C ALA A 3 11.66 -15.64 -36.06
N GLY A 4 12.92 -15.22 -36.09
CA GLY A 4 13.41 -14.02 -35.42
C GLY A 4 12.59 -12.78 -35.71
N LEU A 5 12.11 -12.13 -34.65
CA LEU A 5 11.75 -10.73 -34.65
C LEU A 5 12.99 -9.94 -35.08
N ARG A 6 13.12 -9.71 -36.39
CA ARG A 6 14.16 -8.87 -36.98
C ARG A 6 14.04 -7.49 -36.32
N LYS A 7 14.95 -7.18 -35.39
CA LYS A 7 14.95 -5.91 -34.66
C LYS A 7 14.99 -4.77 -35.69
N ARG A 8 13.87 -4.05 -35.85
CA ARG A 8 13.83 -2.86 -36.72
C ARG A 8 14.76 -1.81 -36.14
N LYS A 9 15.60 -1.22 -36.97
CA LYS A 9 16.34 0.00 -36.65
C LYS A 9 15.42 1.19 -36.89
N GLY A 10 15.43 2.15 -35.98
CA GLY A 10 14.77 3.45 -36.13
C GLY A 10 15.81 4.56 -36.00
N LEU A 11 15.53 5.69 -36.64
CA LEU A 11 16.31 6.93 -36.54
C LEU A 11 15.48 7.93 -35.72
N CYS A 12 16.03 8.44 -34.62
CA CYS A 12 15.34 9.43 -33.81
C CYS A 12 15.37 10.78 -34.51
N TRP A 13 14.22 11.38 -34.81
CA TRP A 13 14.18 12.66 -35.53
C TRP A 13 14.70 13.88 -34.73
N ILE A 14 14.89 13.74 -33.40
CA ILE A 14 15.40 14.82 -32.54
C ILE A 14 16.92 14.74 -32.41
N CYS A 15 17.46 13.61 -31.95
CA CYS A 15 18.91 13.44 -31.76
C CYS A 15 19.63 12.86 -32.99
N LEU A 16 18.91 12.42 -34.02
CA LEU A 16 19.43 11.79 -35.23
C LEU A 16 20.24 10.51 -34.98
N GLU A 17 20.06 9.86 -33.83
CA GLU A 17 20.71 8.59 -33.51
C GLU A 17 19.91 7.40 -34.04
N GLU A 18 20.61 6.44 -34.65
CA GLU A 18 20.06 5.15 -35.04
C GLU A 18 20.22 4.12 -33.93
N SER A 19 19.11 3.54 -33.47
CA SER A 19 19.19 2.38 -32.58
C SER A 19 18.04 1.40 -32.81
N THR A 20 18.14 0.22 -32.20
CA THR A 20 17.09 -0.80 -32.32
C THR A 20 15.84 -0.34 -31.58
N LEU A 21 14.69 -0.37 -32.25
CA LEU A 21 13.40 -0.02 -31.66
C LEU A 21 13.13 -0.94 -30.45
N ASN A 22 12.95 -0.33 -29.28
CA ASN A 22 12.63 -1.01 -28.03
C ASN A 22 11.50 -0.23 -27.30
N ARG A 23 11.27 -0.51 -26.01
CA ARG A 23 10.21 0.17 -25.21
C ARG A 23 10.48 1.65 -24.91
N SER A 24 11.72 2.14 -25.07
CA SER A 24 12.07 3.55 -24.93
C SER A 24 11.78 4.37 -26.19
N TRP A 25 11.29 3.73 -27.25
CA TRP A 25 10.83 4.42 -28.46
C TRP A 25 9.31 4.64 -28.43
N THR A 26 8.87 5.71 -29.07
CA THR A 26 7.48 5.99 -29.40
C THR A 26 7.37 6.35 -30.88
N ARG A 27 6.20 6.10 -31.46
CA ARG A 27 5.87 6.47 -32.83
C ARG A 27 4.74 7.48 -32.82
N HIS A 28 4.89 8.51 -33.64
CA HIS A 28 3.85 9.53 -33.78
C HIS A 28 2.58 9.02 -34.46
N GLU A 29 1.42 9.51 -33.99
CA GLU A 29 0.09 9.14 -34.51
C GLU A 29 -0.21 9.71 -35.92
N CYS A 30 0.58 10.68 -36.40
CA CYS A 30 0.32 11.41 -37.65
C CYS A 30 0.63 10.61 -38.95
N GLY A 31 1.05 9.34 -38.82
CA GLY A 31 1.38 8.45 -39.95
C GLY A 31 2.75 8.71 -40.60
N CYS A 32 3.47 9.74 -40.18
CA CYS A 32 4.87 9.95 -40.58
C CYS A 32 5.76 8.87 -39.95
N LYS A 33 6.83 8.45 -40.65
CA LYS A 33 7.85 7.52 -40.10
C LYS A 33 8.78 8.22 -39.10
N LEU A 34 8.19 8.95 -38.16
CA LEU A 34 8.89 9.63 -37.08
C LEU A 34 8.93 8.68 -35.89
N ASP A 35 10.03 7.96 -35.78
CA ASP A 35 10.37 7.20 -34.58
C ASP A 35 11.17 8.14 -33.64
N ILE A 36 10.91 8.07 -32.34
CA ILE A 36 11.51 9.00 -31.35
C ILE A 36 11.85 8.25 -30.08
N HIS A 37 12.99 8.58 -29.47
CA HIS A 37 13.21 8.24 -28.06
C HIS A 37 12.25 9.02 -27.17
N LYS A 38 11.70 8.36 -26.16
CA LYS A 38 10.83 8.96 -25.16
C LYS A 38 11.51 10.12 -24.44
N ASP A 39 12.79 9.98 -24.11
CA ASP A 39 13.56 11.03 -23.43
C ASP A 39 13.71 12.28 -24.30
N CYS A 40 13.99 12.10 -25.60
CA CYS A 40 13.99 13.21 -26.55
C CYS A 40 12.60 13.85 -26.71
N TYR A 41 11.54 13.04 -26.73
CA TYR A 41 10.16 13.54 -26.78
C TYR A 41 9.81 14.36 -25.53
N PHE A 42 10.26 13.93 -24.35
CA PHE A 42 10.05 14.67 -23.10
C PHE A 42 10.78 16.02 -23.11
N LYS A 43 12.05 16.05 -23.51
CA LYS A 43 12.81 17.31 -23.67
C LYS A 43 12.14 18.27 -24.67
N TRP A 44 11.76 17.76 -25.84
CA TRP A 44 11.05 18.54 -26.84
C TRP A 44 9.71 19.10 -26.31
N LEU A 45 8.94 18.29 -25.57
CA LEU A 45 7.69 18.74 -24.96
C LEU A 45 7.93 19.84 -23.91
N PHE A 46 8.99 19.71 -23.11
CA PHE A 46 9.41 20.72 -22.14
C PHE A 46 9.78 22.03 -22.83
N ASP A 47 10.65 21.99 -23.84
CA ASP A 47 11.09 23.18 -24.59
C ASP A 47 9.93 23.88 -25.31
N LEU A 48 8.99 23.10 -25.86
CA LEU A 48 7.79 23.62 -26.51
C LEU A 48 6.90 24.39 -25.51
N ASN A 49 6.68 23.83 -24.31
CA ASN A 49 5.88 24.50 -23.28
C ASN A 49 6.62 25.71 -22.67
N LYS A 50 7.95 25.61 -22.49
CA LYS A 50 8.82 26.70 -22.01
C LYS A 50 8.71 27.92 -22.94
N SER A 51 8.88 27.71 -24.25
CA SER A 51 8.83 28.78 -25.27
C SER A 51 7.43 29.42 -25.41
N SER A 52 6.35 28.64 -25.36
CA SER A 52 4.99 29.21 -25.48
C SER A 52 4.56 30.05 -24.29
N GLN A 53 5.06 29.74 -23.09
CA GLN A 53 4.65 30.44 -21.87
C GLN A 53 5.55 31.64 -21.56
N GLN A 54 6.81 31.67 -22.03
CA GLN A 54 7.67 32.86 -21.94
C GLN A 54 7.03 34.12 -22.56
N GLY A 55 6.14 33.99 -23.55
CA GLY A 55 5.41 35.12 -24.15
C GLY A 55 4.18 35.60 -23.38
N LYS A 56 3.75 34.92 -22.30
CA LYS A 56 2.48 35.18 -21.60
C LYS A 56 2.63 35.80 -20.20
N TRP A 57 3.83 35.86 -19.64
CA TRP A 57 4.03 36.23 -18.23
C TRP A 57 4.80 37.55 -18.10
N ALA A 58 4.24 38.49 -17.33
CA ALA A 58 4.89 39.74 -16.96
C ALA A 58 5.92 39.50 -15.83
N PRO A 59 7.05 40.24 -15.80
CA PRO A 59 8.19 39.96 -14.93
C PRO A 59 8.01 40.25 -13.42
N ASP A 60 6.85 40.72 -12.96
CA ASP A 60 6.71 41.39 -11.65
C ASP A 60 6.04 40.57 -10.51
N CYS A 61 5.91 39.24 -10.63
CA CYS A 61 5.32 38.44 -9.53
C CYS A 61 6.30 37.37 -9.06
N GLY A 62 6.86 37.57 -7.86
CA GLY A 62 7.84 36.70 -7.20
C GLY A 62 7.32 35.32 -6.77
N PHE A 63 6.82 34.54 -7.72
CA PHE A 63 6.50 33.12 -7.55
C PHE A 63 7.73 32.24 -7.88
N GLU A 64 7.76 31.01 -7.35
CA GLU A 64 8.75 29.96 -7.65
C GLU A 64 9.22 30.01 -9.12
N PRO A 65 10.50 29.72 -9.42
CA PRO A 65 10.97 29.86 -10.79
C PRO A 65 10.07 29.02 -11.70
N PHE A 66 9.33 29.70 -12.56
CA PHE A 66 8.31 29.14 -13.48
C PHE A 66 8.72 27.80 -14.13
N GLN A 67 10.01 27.63 -14.39
CA GLN A 67 10.62 26.41 -14.91
C GLN A 67 10.41 25.19 -14.00
N ASP A 68 10.48 25.37 -12.68
CA ASP A 68 10.23 24.32 -11.70
C ASP A 68 8.76 23.88 -11.70
N GLU A 69 7.81 24.82 -11.78
CA GLU A 69 6.39 24.46 -11.86
C GLU A 69 6.06 23.70 -13.16
N LEU A 70 6.62 24.14 -14.29
CA LEU A 70 6.50 23.45 -15.56
C LEU A 70 7.13 22.04 -15.52
N LYS A 71 8.33 21.93 -14.94
CA LYS A 71 9.02 20.65 -14.71
C LYS A 71 8.15 19.73 -13.86
N ARG A 72 7.54 20.23 -12.78
CA ARG A 72 6.63 19.46 -11.91
C ARG A 72 5.40 18.94 -12.68
N LYS A 73 4.74 19.81 -13.47
CA LYS A 73 3.57 19.42 -14.28
C LYS A 73 3.91 18.34 -15.32
N ILE A 74 5.03 18.50 -16.03
CA ILE A 74 5.46 17.52 -17.03
C ILE A 74 5.86 16.21 -16.37
N CYS A 75 6.65 16.24 -15.28
CA CYS A 75 7.00 15.04 -14.51
C CYS A 75 5.74 14.28 -14.06
N ASN A 76 4.74 14.98 -13.55
CA ASN A 76 3.46 14.39 -13.13
C ASN A 76 2.66 13.77 -14.30
N ALA A 77 2.75 14.36 -15.49
CA ALA A 77 2.06 13.86 -16.69
C ALA A 77 2.72 12.60 -17.25
N ILE A 78 4.06 12.50 -17.23
CA ILE A 78 4.81 11.37 -17.78
C ILE A 78 4.94 10.20 -16.80
N ASP A 79 4.83 10.45 -15.50
CA ASP A 79 5.03 9.43 -14.48
C ASP A 79 4.00 8.30 -14.56
N CYS A 80 4.50 7.08 -14.82
CA CYS A 80 3.68 5.89 -14.97
C CYS A 80 3.18 5.31 -13.64
N HIS A 81 3.84 5.65 -12.52
CA HIS A 81 3.52 5.13 -11.20
C HIS A 81 3.00 6.21 -10.24
N ARG A 82 2.41 7.28 -10.78
CA ARG A 82 1.89 8.44 -10.03
C ARG A 82 0.78 8.16 -9.01
N ASP A 83 0.19 6.97 -9.06
CA ASP A 83 -0.86 6.59 -8.10
C ASP A 83 -0.25 5.91 -6.85
N PHE A 84 1.08 5.76 -6.77
CA PHE A 84 1.71 5.29 -5.54
C PHE A 84 1.56 6.29 -4.39
N GLN A 85 1.58 7.59 -4.70
CA GLN A 85 1.46 8.70 -3.76
C GLN A 85 0.02 9.21 -3.57
N LYS A 86 -0.98 8.54 -4.16
CA LYS A 86 -2.38 8.95 -4.08
C LYS A 86 -3.18 7.93 -3.28
N THR A 87 -3.80 8.40 -2.21
CA THR A 87 -4.98 7.78 -1.63
C THR A 87 -6.16 8.10 -2.53
N ILE A 88 -6.63 7.08 -3.28
CA ILE A 88 -7.87 7.20 -4.03
C ILE A 88 -8.99 7.20 -2.99
N PRO A 89 -9.74 8.31 -2.84
CA PRO A 89 -10.83 8.34 -1.88
C PRO A 89 -11.90 7.31 -2.30
N PRO A 90 -12.64 6.75 -1.33
CA PRO A 90 -13.71 5.78 -1.62
C PRO A 90 -14.69 6.28 -2.68
N THR A 91 -14.98 7.58 -2.67
CA THR A 91 -15.92 8.26 -3.57
C THR A 91 -15.46 8.25 -5.03
N GLU A 92 -14.22 8.65 -5.32
CA GLU A 92 -13.64 8.60 -6.68
C GLU A 92 -13.58 7.16 -7.20
N MET A 93 -13.32 6.21 -6.29
CA MET A 93 -13.22 4.81 -6.67
C MET A 93 -14.58 4.20 -7.02
N ILE A 94 -15.63 4.55 -6.27
CA ILE A 94 -17.02 4.19 -6.60
C ILE A 94 -17.43 4.81 -7.95
N GLY A 95 -17.06 6.07 -8.19
CA GLY A 95 -17.29 6.76 -9.47
C GLY A 95 -16.62 6.11 -10.68
N SER A 96 -15.53 5.39 -10.47
CA SER A 96 -14.82 4.67 -11.53
C SER A 96 -15.46 3.33 -11.94
N LEU A 97 -16.46 2.83 -11.20
CA LEU A 97 -17.12 1.55 -11.48
C LEU A 97 -18.32 1.75 -12.44
N PRO A 98 -18.24 1.26 -13.69
CA PRO A 98 -19.21 1.59 -14.74
C PRO A 98 -20.64 1.08 -14.50
N LEU A 99 -20.84 0.11 -13.59
CA LEU A 99 -22.14 -0.52 -13.33
C LEU A 99 -22.92 0.09 -12.15
N PHE A 100 -22.30 0.99 -11.38
CA PHE A 100 -22.76 1.30 -10.03
C PHE A 100 -22.92 2.79 -9.73
N TRP A 101 -22.48 3.66 -10.64
CA TRP A 101 -22.55 5.12 -10.48
C TRP A 101 -23.97 5.62 -10.19
N GLU A 102 -24.96 5.19 -10.98
CA GLU A 102 -26.34 5.68 -10.86
C GLU A 102 -27.05 5.20 -9.57
N PHE A 103 -26.69 4.03 -9.06
CA PHE A 103 -27.31 3.44 -7.87
C PHE A 103 -26.75 4.02 -6.56
N TRP A 104 -25.45 4.33 -6.54
CA TRP A 104 -24.75 4.68 -5.30
C TRP A 104 -24.51 6.18 -5.11
N ALA A 105 -24.58 6.99 -6.16
CA ALA A 105 -24.46 8.45 -6.08
C ALA A 105 -25.49 9.10 -5.12
N GLY A 106 -26.59 8.41 -4.78
CA GLY A 106 -27.62 8.92 -3.87
C GLY A 106 -27.61 8.38 -2.44
N THR A 107 -26.98 7.23 -2.14
CA THR A 107 -27.22 6.50 -0.86
C THR A 107 -25.97 6.01 -0.13
N ALA A 108 -24.87 5.66 -0.83
CA ALA A 108 -23.63 5.22 -0.18
C ALA A 108 -22.82 6.37 0.40
N ASP A 109 -22.94 7.56 -0.19
CA ASP A 109 -21.93 8.60 -0.03
C ASP A 109 -21.84 9.05 1.44
N MET A 110 -22.96 9.37 2.08
CA MET A 110 -22.93 9.90 3.45
C MET A 110 -22.55 8.85 4.51
N SER A 111 -23.00 7.60 4.38
CA SER A 111 -22.75 6.58 5.41
C SER A 111 -21.35 5.96 5.30
N VAL A 112 -20.84 5.77 4.08
CA VAL A 112 -19.45 5.34 3.84
C VAL A 112 -18.47 6.46 4.19
N ILE A 113 -18.77 7.72 3.86
CA ILE A 113 -17.95 8.87 4.28
C ILE A 113 -17.99 9.05 5.81
N LEU A 114 -19.15 8.90 6.44
CA LEU A 114 -19.28 9.05 7.90
C LEU A 114 -18.52 7.95 8.65
N ILE A 115 -18.72 6.68 8.28
CA ILE A 115 -17.95 5.55 8.85
C ILE A 115 -16.47 5.72 8.50
N GLY A 116 -16.19 6.19 7.28
CA GLY A 116 -14.90 6.62 6.77
C GLY A 116 -14.15 7.53 7.75
N ASN A 117 -14.76 8.67 8.03
CA ASN A 117 -14.24 9.73 8.89
C ASN A 117 -14.19 9.30 10.36
N ILE A 118 -15.16 8.51 10.86
CA ILE A 118 -15.14 7.97 12.23
C ILE A 118 -13.94 7.03 12.44
N LEU A 119 -13.61 6.23 11.43
CA LEU A 119 -12.45 5.34 11.45
C LEU A 119 -11.13 6.07 11.16
N GLY A 120 -11.19 7.37 10.81
CA GLY A 120 -10.03 8.20 10.51
C GLY A 120 -9.44 7.97 9.12
N PHE A 121 -10.24 7.48 8.17
CA PHE A 121 -9.84 7.48 6.77
C PHE A 121 -9.87 8.92 6.26
N ASP A 122 -8.70 9.52 6.03
CA ASP A 122 -8.61 10.85 5.44
C ASP A 122 -9.31 10.83 4.07
N SER A 123 -10.43 11.53 3.99
CA SER A 123 -11.20 11.74 2.76
C SER A 123 -10.64 12.89 1.91
N PHE A 124 -9.60 13.56 2.39
CA PHE A 124 -8.94 14.67 1.71
C PHE A 124 -7.61 14.22 1.10
N VAL A 125 -7.42 14.58 -0.18
CA VAL A 125 -6.14 14.40 -0.87
C VAL A 125 -5.07 15.20 -0.11
N ARG A 126 -4.10 14.50 0.47
CA ARG A 126 -3.05 15.09 1.33
C ARG A 126 -2.10 16.06 0.61
N TYR A 127 -2.09 16.05 -0.72
CA TYR A 127 -1.22 16.90 -1.53
C TYR A 127 -2.02 17.78 -2.49
N PRO A 128 -1.62 19.04 -2.70
CA PRO A 128 -2.23 19.88 -3.71
C PRO A 128 -2.13 19.15 -5.06
N TYR A 129 -3.29 18.92 -5.68
CA TYR A 129 -3.37 18.21 -6.95
C TYR A 129 -2.58 18.99 -8.01
N VAL A 130 -1.39 18.49 -8.37
CA VAL A 130 -0.69 19.00 -9.55
C VAL A 130 -1.55 18.63 -10.74
N GLN A 131 -2.17 19.63 -11.38
CA GLN A 131 -2.94 19.42 -12.59
C GLN A 131 -2.07 18.68 -13.62
N ALA A 132 -2.59 17.57 -14.14
CA ALA A 132 -1.90 16.73 -15.10
C ALA A 132 -2.01 17.26 -16.54
N GLU A 133 -2.74 18.35 -16.74
CA GLU A 133 -2.97 18.96 -18.05
C GLU A 133 -1.73 19.73 -18.49
N LEU A 134 -1.28 19.44 -19.71
CA LEU A 134 -0.15 20.12 -20.31
C LEU A 134 -0.61 21.48 -20.85
N PRO A 135 0.15 22.57 -20.67
CA PRO A 135 -0.23 23.88 -21.20
C PRO A 135 -0.41 23.93 -22.72
N ILE A 136 0.32 23.09 -23.46
CA ILE A 136 0.15 22.86 -24.90
C ILE A 136 -0.24 21.42 -25.14
N GLU A 137 -1.46 21.21 -25.62
CA GLU A 137 -1.99 19.90 -25.96
C GLU A 137 -1.86 19.55 -27.45
N ILE A 138 -1.58 20.54 -28.30
CA ILE A 138 -1.52 20.37 -29.76
C ILE A 138 -0.27 21.05 -30.32
N ALA A 139 0.55 20.27 -31.03
CA ALA A 139 1.76 20.74 -31.69
C ALA A 139 1.78 20.33 -33.17
N PRO A 140 2.20 21.20 -34.11
CA PRO A 140 2.27 20.82 -35.52
C PRO A 140 3.41 19.83 -35.77
N CYS A 141 3.14 18.78 -36.56
CA CYS A 141 4.17 17.85 -36.99
C CYS A 141 5.28 18.57 -37.77
N PRO A 142 6.57 18.33 -37.48
CA PRO A 142 7.68 18.95 -38.22
C PRO A 142 7.65 18.61 -39.72
N GLN A 143 7.26 17.38 -40.09
CA GLN A 143 7.27 16.88 -41.46
C GLN A 143 5.98 17.19 -42.23
N CYS A 144 4.82 16.87 -41.65
CA CYS A 144 3.53 16.97 -42.37
C CYS A 144 2.63 18.12 -41.90
N LYS A 145 3.07 18.92 -40.91
CA LYS A 145 2.34 20.06 -40.32
C LYS A 145 0.95 19.75 -39.73
N LYS A 146 0.48 18.50 -39.80
CA LYS A 146 -0.76 18.07 -39.13
C LYS A 146 -0.66 18.29 -37.62
N PRO A 147 -1.75 18.69 -36.95
CA PRO A 147 -1.79 18.80 -35.50
C PRO A 147 -1.55 17.42 -34.88
N ILE A 148 -0.56 17.35 -33.99
CA ILE A 148 -0.26 16.19 -33.16
C ILE A 148 -0.81 16.51 -31.78
N VAL A 149 -1.67 15.63 -31.25
CA VAL A 149 -2.04 15.70 -29.84
C VAL A 149 -0.80 15.33 -29.03
N ALA A 150 -0.26 16.29 -28.29
CA ALA A 150 0.85 16.11 -27.36
C ALA A 150 0.37 15.32 -26.14
N LYS A 151 -0.02 14.06 -26.35
CA LYS A 151 -0.33 13.17 -25.24
C LYS A 151 0.97 12.89 -24.50
N PRO A 152 0.98 12.97 -23.16
CA PRO A 152 2.15 12.58 -22.39
C PRO A 152 2.36 11.08 -22.60
N VAL A 153 3.43 10.73 -23.30
CA VAL A 153 3.89 9.36 -23.36
C VAL A 153 4.37 8.98 -21.96
N LYS A 154 3.95 7.83 -21.45
CA LYS A 154 4.36 7.42 -20.10
C LYS A 154 5.83 7.02 -20.09
N PHE A 155 6.55 7.49 -19.07
CA PHE A 155 7.89 7.03 -18.73
C PHE A 155 7.89 5.51 -18.55
N THR A 156 8.87 4.83 -19.13
CA THR A 156 8.99 3.38 -18.96
C THR A 156 9.96 3.06 -17.86
N SER A 157 9.42 2.61 -16.73
CA SER A 157 10.22 2.04 -15.65
C SER A 157 11.11 0.92 -16.15
N THR A 158 12.36 0.92 -15.72
CA THR A 158 13.29 -0.18 -15.93
C THR A 158 12.99 -1.36 -15.00
N SER A 159 12.36 -1.09 -13.85
CA SER A 159 12.16 -2.08 -12.80
C SER A 159 10.81 -2.81 -12.94
N TRP A 160 10.87 -4.10 -13.29
CA TRP A 160 9.67 -4.93 -13.40
C TRP A 160 8.97 -5.13 -12.05
N VAL A 161 9.73 -5.13 -10.96
CA VAL A 161 9.22 -5.28 -9.58
C VAL A 161 8.29 -4.12 -9.22
N LEU A 162 8.69 -2.88 -9.53
CA LEU A 162 7.88 -1.70 -9.25
C LEU A 162 6.59 -1.69 -10.07
N SER A 163 6.68 -2.03 -11.36
CA SER A 163 5.49 -2.16 -12.23
C SER A 163 4.54 -3.28 -11.78
N LEU A 164 5.07 -4.40 -11.29
CA LEU A 164 4.25 -5.47 -10.73
C LEU A 164 3.57 -5.03 -9.44
N ALA A 165 4.33 -4.43 -8.51
CA ALA A 165 3.79 -3.89 -7.25
C ALA A 165 2.71 -2.84 -7.49
N TYR A 166 2.89 -1.97 -8.48
CA TYR A 166 1.91 -0.95 -8.87
C TYR A 166 0.61 -1.58 -9.38
N ARG A 167 0.70 -2.59 -10.25
CA ARG A 167 -0.47 -3.32 -10.75
C ARG A 167 -1.19 -4.05 -9.62
N LEU A 168 -0.44 -4.71 -8.73
CA LEU A 168 -0.99 -5.38 -7.57
C LEU A 168 -1.71 -4.39 -6.66
N LYS A 169 -1.13 -3.23 -6.36
CA LYS A 169 -1.78 -2.18 -5.57
C LYS A 169 -3.13 -1.76 -6.17
N LYS A 170 -3.20 -1.58 -7.49
CA LYS A 170 -4.48 -1.27 -8.18
C LYS A 170 -5.51 -2.39 -8.04
N ILE A 171 -5.09 -3.63 -8.23
CA ILE A 171 -5.96 -4.81 -8.10
C ILE A 171 -6.46 -4.93 -6.65
N ILE A 172 -5.57 -4.79 -5.67
CA ILE A 172 -5.89 -4.84 -4.23
C ILE A 172 -6.89 -3.75 -3.90
N SER A 173 -6.64 -2.51 -4.30
CA SER A 173 -7.58 -1.41 -4.04
C SER A 173 -8.96 -1.70 -4.66
N GLY A 174 -9.00 -2.18 -5.92
CA GLY A 174 -10.23 -2.57 -6.61
C GLY A 174 -11.01 -3.67 -5.88
N ALA A 175 -10.31 -4.74 -5.53
CA ALA A 175 -10.88 -5.90 -4.85
C ALA A 175 -11.37 -5.55 -3.44
N THR A 176 -10.59 -4.79 -2.68
CA THR A 176 -10.97 -4.38 -1.31
C THR A 176 -12.20 -3.49 -1.32
N MET A 177 -12.29 -2.52 -2.24
CA MET A 177 -13.49 -1.68 -2.39
C MET A 177 -14.73 -2.52 -2.71
N LEU A 178 -14.63 -3.41 -3.70
CA LEU A 178 -15.75 -4.29 -4.07
C LEU A 178 -16.17 -5.17 -2.88
N THR A 179 -15.21 -5.64 -2.09
CA THR A 179 -15.45 -6.45 -0.89
C THR A 179 -16.14 -5.61 0.20
N VAL A 180 -15.70 -4.38 0.44
CA VAL A 180 -16.31 -3.47 1.42
C VAL A 180 -17.75 -3.11 1.02
N LEU A 181 -17.99 -2.83 -0.26
CA LEU A 181 -19.33 -2.58 -0.80
C LEU A 181 -20.23 -3.82 -0.68
N ALA A 182 -19.69 -5.01 -0.98
CA ALA A 182 -20.44 -6.24 -0.77
C ALA A 182 -20.77 -6.43 0.72
N PHE A 183 -19.82 -6.20 1.63
CA PHE A 183 -20.06 -6.33 3.06
C PHE A 183 -21.01 -5.29 3.65
N SER A 184 -21.09 -4.07 3.09
CA SER A 184 -22.03 -3.05 3.56
C SER A 184 -23.48 -3.41 3.21
N THR A 185 -23.72 -4.04 2.06
CA THR A 185 -25.06 -4.55 1.68
C THR A 185 -25.46 -5.80 2.46
N LEU A 186 -24.47 -6.53 2.99
CA LEU A 186 -24.69 -7.73 3.78
C LEU A 186 -24.67 -7.41 5.28
N ASN A 187 -25.11 -8.35 6.12
CA ASN A 187 -25.10 -8.17 7.57
C ASN A 187 -23.65 -8.01 8.09
N ILE A 188 -23.18 -6.77 8.25
CA ILE A 188 -21.80 -6.45 8.62
C ILE A 188 -21.38 -7.14 9.93
N GLY A 189 -22.29 -7.21 10.91
CA GLY A 189 -22.04 -7.93 12.16
C GLY A 189 -21.78 -9.42 11.98
N LYS A 190 -22.48 -10.07 11.04
CA LYS A 190 -22.23 -11.49 10.71
C LYS A 190 -20.84 -11.68 10.10
N TRP A 191 -20.48 -10.87 9.12
CA TRP A 191 -19.22 -11.02 8.40
C TRP A 191 -18.01 -10.64 9.24
N THR A 192 -18.09 -9.57 10.03
CA THR A 192 -17.01 -9.19 10.95
C THR A 192 -16.80 -10.25 12.02
N PHE A 193 -17.88 -10.85 12.55
CA PHE A 193 -17.76 -11.96 13.51
C PHE A 193 -17.08 -13.18 12.88
N LYS A 194 -17.50 -13.59 11.68
CA LYS A 194 -16.89 -14.71 10.95
C LYS A 194 -15.43 -14.44 10.60
N LEU A 195 -15.12 -13.23 10.15
CA LEU A 195 -13.75 -12.82 9.84
C LEU A 195 -12.86 -12.89 11.08
N GLY A 196 -13.30 -12.31 12.20
CA GLY A 196 -12.54 -12.35 13.44
C GLY A 196 -12.31 -13.76 13.97
N LEU A 197 -13.34 -14.61 13.93
CA LEU A 197 -13.22 -16.01 14.34
C LEU A 197 -12.28 -16.80 13.42
N TRP A 198 -12.37 -16.58 12.10
CA TRP A 198 -11.48 -17.20 11.13
C TRP A 198 -10.02 -16.75 11.32
N GLN A 199 -9.78 -15.45 11.52
CA GLN A 199 -8.44 -14.91 11.78
C GLN A 199 -7.84 -15.48 13.07
N LEU A 200 -8.63 -15.58 14.15
CA LEU A 200 -8.20 -16.21 15.40
C LEU A 200 -7.83 -17.68 15.19
N ARG A 201 -8.62 -18.44 14.41
CA ARG A 201 -8.31 -19.85 14.07
C ARG A 201 -7.05 -20.03 13.24
N CYS A 202 -6.65 -19.03 12.46
CA CYS A 202 -5.39 -19.08 11.70
C CYS A 202 -4.16 -19.06 12.64
N LEU A 203 -4.27 -18.39 13.79
CA LEU A 203 -3.16 -18.22 14.73
C LEU A 203 -3.20 -19.23 15.87
N PHE A 204 -4.37 -19.42 16.46
CA PHE A 204 -4.58 -20.22 17.65
C PHE A 204 -5.16 -21.58 17.30
N PRO A 205 -4.47 -22.69 17.63
CA PRO A 205 -5.04 -24.02 17.50
C PRO A 205 -6.29 -24.17 18.35
N GLU A 206 -7.22 -25.02 17.89
CA GLU A 206 -8.55 -25.21 18.47
C GLU A 206 -8.55 -25.42 20.00
N LYS A 207 -7.59 -26.20 20.52
CA LYS A 207 -7.49 -26.46 21.97
C LYS A 207 -7.20 -25.19 22.77
N VAL A 208 -6.33 -24.32 22.27
CA VAL A 208 -6.00 -23.05 22.92
C VAL A 208 -7.17 -22.09 22.80
N LEU A 209 -7.77 -22.01 21.60
CA LEU A 209 -8.85 -21.08 21.31
C LEU A 209 -10.12 -21.39 22.10
N ARG A 210 -10.45 -22.66 22.32
CA ARG A 210 -11.56 -23.08 23.20
C ARG A 210 -11.44 -22.55 24.61
N THR A 211 -10.26 -22.64 25.20
CA THR A 211 -10.04 -22.14 26.56
C THR A 211 -9.99 -20.61 26.61
N LEU A 212 -9.38 -19.98 25.60
CA LEU A 212 -9.26 -18.52 25.53
C LEU A 212 -10.63 -17.84 25.39
N LEU A 213 -11.47 -18.38 24.50
CA LEU A 213 -12.84 -17.90 24.26
C LEU A 213 -13.85 -18.50 25.24
N ASP A 214 -13.45 -19.48 26.05
CA ASP A 214 -14.29 -20.18 27.03
C ASP A 214 -15.56 -20.77 26.41
N VAL A 215 -15.32 -21.55 25.35
CA VAL A 215 -16.34 -22.24 24.57
C VAL A 215 -15.95 -23.71 24.40
N SER A 216 -16.94 -24.58 24.37
CA SER A 216 -16.74 -26.02 24.19
C SER A 216 -16.10 -26.35 22.84
N THR A 217 -16.53 -25.66 21.77
CA THR A 217 -15.97 -25.76 20.43
C THR A 217 -16.08 -24.43 19.71
N THR A 218 -15.11 -24.11 18.84
CA THR A 218 -15.23 -22.89 18.03
C THR A 218 -16.30 -23.04 16.96
N LYS A 219 -16.62 -24.28 16.54
CA LYS A 219 -17.70 -24.57 15.58
C LYS A 219 -19.08 -24.13 16.09
N ALA A 220 -19.31 -24.17 17.40
CA ALA A 220 -20.55 -23.64 17.99
C ALA A 220 -20.68 -22.12 17.73
N LEU A 221 -19.57 -21.38 17.77
CA LEU A 221 -19.57 -19.95 17.46
C LEU A 221 -19.93 -19.66 16.00
N ASP A 222 -19.63 -20.57 15.05
CA ASP A 222 -20.08 -20.40 13.66
C ASP A 222 -21.62 -20.37 13.58
N VAL A 223 -22.27 -21.29 14.30
CA VAL A 223 -23.74 -21.38 14.37
C VAL A 223 -24.33 -20.16 15.06
N TYR A 224 -23.75 -19.74 16.19
CA TYR A 224 -24.19 -18.52 16.89
C TYR A 224 -23.98 -17.27 16.04
N GLY A 225 -22.94 -17.23 15.21
CA GLY A 225 -22.64 -16.12 14.32
C GLY A 225 -23.67 -15.90 13.20
N GLU A 226 -24.45 -16.92 12.84
CA GLU A 226 -25.42 -16.87 11.74
C GLU A 226 -26.59 -15.90 12.01
N THR A 227 -27.04 -15.79 13.26
CA THR A 227 -28.22 -15.01 13.65
C THR A 227 -27.88 -13.91 14.66
N MET A 228 -28.68 -12.85 14.73
CA MET A 228 -28.48 -11.78 15.70
C MET A 228 -28.67 -12.27 17.14
N HIS A 229 -29.72 -13.05 17.40
CA HIS A 229 -29.97 -13.66 18.72
C HIS A 229 -28.87 -14.63 19.14
N GLY A 230 -28.38 -15.45 18.20
CA GLY A 230 -27.24 -16.34 18.44
C GLY A 230 -26.01 -15.56 18.89
N ARG A 231 -25.68 -14.45 18.21
CA ARG A 231 -24.55 -13.60 18.62
C ARG A 231 -24.74 -13.01 20.01
N MET A 232 -25.93 -12.48 20.32
CA MET A 232 -26.22 -11.91 21.64
C MET A 232 -26.12 -12.94 22.79
N SER A 233 -26.27 -14.24 22.49
CA SER A 233 -26.10 -15.31 23.49
C SER A 233 -24.64 -15.63 23.83
N VAL A 234 -23.68 -15.18 23.02
CA VAL A 234 -22.25 -15.36 23.27
C VAL A 234 -21.80 -14.40 24.38
N PRO A 235 -20.95 -14.81 25.35
CA PRO A 235 -20.44 -13.93 26.39
C PRO A 235 -19.78 -12.66 25.84
N ASN A 236 -19.98 -11.51 26.50
CA ASN A 236 -19.50 -10.21 26.04
C ASN A 236 -17.97 -10.16 25.84
N VAL A 237 -17.19 -10.82 26.70
CA VAL A 237 -15.73 -10.90 26.54
C VAL A 237 -15.36 -11.65 25.26
N THR A 238 -16.02 -12.77 24.98
CA THR A 238 -15.81 -13.56 23.77
C THR A 238 -16.23 -12.79 22.52
N GLN A 239 -17.36 -12.08 22.57
CA GLN A 239 -17.77 -11.18 21.49
C GLN A 239 -16.71 -10.10 21.25
N PHE A 240 -16.24 -9.43 22.31
CA PHE A 240 -15.22 -8.40 22.23
C PHE A 240 -13.92 -8.93 21.61
N LEU A 241 -13.47 -10.12 22.01
CA LEU A 241 -12.27 -10.73 21.45
C LEU A 241 -12.42 -11.08 19.97
N VAL A 242 -13.58 -11.61 19.56
CA VAL A 242 -13.85 -12.00 18.17
C VAL A 242 -14.05 -10.77 17.27
N PHE A 243 -14.94 -9.85 17.64
CA PHE A 243 -15.19 -8.62 16.86
C PHE A 243 -14.01 -7.65 16.89
N GLY A 244 -13.29 -7.59 18.01
CA GLY A 244 -12.16 -6.72 18.19
C GLY A 244 -10.92 -7.18 17.42
N PHE A 245 -10.79 -8.47 17.08
CA PHE A 245 -9.57 -8.98 16.46
C PHE A 245 -9.29 -8.39 15.06
N PRO A 246 -10.26 -8.34 14.12
CA PRO A 246 -10.04 -7.66 12.83
C PRO A 246 -9.66 -6.19 13.02
N LEU A 247 -10.34 -5.49 13.93
CA LEU A 247 -10.09 -4.08 14.21
C LEU A 247 -8.71 -3.85 14.86
N TYR A 248 -8.28 -4.77 15.71
CA TYR A 248 -6.95 -4.77 16.32
C TYR A 248 -5.85 -4.93 15.26
N LEU A 249 -6.04 -5.84 14.28
CA LEU A 249 -5.08 -6.02 13.19
C LEU A 249 -5.03 -4.80 12.26
N ILE A 250 -6.17 -4.18 11.97
CA ILE A 250 -6.24 -2.91 11.23
C ILE A 250 -5.51 -1.81 12.02
N ALA A 251 -5.71 -1.74 13.34
CA ALA A 251 -5.06 -0.77 14.22
C ALA A 251 -3.54 -0.94 14.28
N LEU A 252 -3.06 -2.18 14.32
CA LEU A 252 -1.64 -2.50 14.28
C LEU A 252 -0.99 -2.08 12.96
N ARG A 253 -1.74 -2.15 11.86
CA ARG A 253 -1.23 -1.93 10.52
C ARG A 253 -1.37 -0.48 10.04
N GLY A 254 -2.47 0.18 10.40
CA GLY A 254 -2.80 1.53 9.96
C GLY A 254 -2.47 2.61 11.00
N SER A 255 -2.36 3.86 10.55
CA SER A 255 -2.09 5.03 11.38
C SER A 255 -3.37 5.71 11.90
N PHE A 256 -4.43 4.96 12.17
CA PHE A 256 -5.74 5.51 12.55
C PHE A 256 -5.80 5.87 14.04
N PRO A 257 -5.99 7.15 14.42
CA PRO A 257 -5.94 7.58 15.82
C PRO A 257 -6.98 6.90 16.72
N ALA A 258 -8.21 6.72 16.22
CA ALA A 258 -9.28 6.05 16.96
C ALA A 258 -8.97 4.57 17.21
N LEU A 259 -8.45 3.87 16.20
CA LEU A 259 -8.10 2.46 16.30
C LEU A 259 -6.85 2.23 17.15
N LYS A 260 -5.89 3.17 17.21
CA LYS A 260 -4.75 3.08 18.14
C LYS A 260 -5.20 2.96 19.60
N LYS A 261 -6.27 3.66 20.02
CA LYS A 261 -6.82 3.50 21.39
C LYS A 261 -7.43 2.11 21.59
N LEU A 262 -8.16 1.61 20.59
CA LEU A 262 -8.73 0.26 20.61
C LEU A 262 -7.63 -0.82 20.68
N GLN A 263 -6.50 -0.62 20.01
CA GLN A 263 -5.36 -1.53 20.03
C GLN A 263 -4.89 -1.84 21.45
N TRP A 264 -4.74 -0.79 22.27
CA TRP A 264 -4.32 -0.90 23.67
C TRP A 264 -5.34 -1.63 24.53
N ILE A 265 -6.62 -1.26 24.40
CA ILE A 265 -7.72 -1.90 25.15
C ILE A 265 -7.80 -3.38 24.79
N TYR A 266 -7.74 -3.70 23.49
CA TYR A 266 -7.78 -5.08 23.01
C TYR A 266 -6.62 -5.90 23.56
N SER A 267 -5.39 -5.39 23.44
CA SER A 267 -4.19 -6.04 23.95
C SER A 267 -4.28 -6.31 25.46
N LEU A 268 -4.78 -5.37 26.24
CA LEU A 268 -4.95 -5.52 27.69
C LEU A 268 -5.97 -6.62 28.03
N VAL A 269 -7.16 -6.56 27.43
CA VAL A 269 -8.22 -7.57 27.66
C VAL A 269 -7.73 -8.96 27.23
N PHE A 270 -7.04 -9.05 26.10
CA PHE A 270 -6.48 -10.30 25.59
C PHE A 270 -5.42 -10.89 26.53
N THR A 271 -4.53 -10.05 27.07
CA THR A 271 -3.49 -10.46 28.01
C THR A 271 -4.08 -10.93 29.34
N VAL A 272 -5.05 -10.20 29.89
CA VAL A 272 -5.77 -10.62 31.10
C VAL A 272 -6.45 -11.98 30.88
N ARG A 273 -7.11 -12.17 29.73
CA ARG A 273 -7.77 -13.44 29.42
C ARG A 273 -6.77 -14.59 29.21
N ALA A 274 -5.65 -14.33 28.54
CA ALA A 274 -4.56 -15.28 28.40
C ALA A 274 -3.90 -15.62 29.74
N GLY A 275 -3.87 -14.69 30.70
CA GLY A 275 -3.39 -14.93 32.06
C GLY A 275 -4.29 -15.88 32.86
N HIS A 276 -5.60 -15.89 32.60
CA HIS A 276 -6.54 -16.84 33.23
C HIS A 276 -6.40 -18.27 32.67
N TYR A 277 -5.66 -18.46 31.57
CA TYR A 277 -5.26 -19.78 31.06
C TYR A 277 -4.30 -20.53 32.03
N ALA A 278 -3.87 -19.88 33.12
CA ALA A 278 -2.80 -20.29 34.03
C ALA A 278 -3.04 -21.57 34.88
N GLY A 279 -4.11 -22.33 34.63
CA GLY A 279 -4.40 -23.55 35.38
C GLY A 279 -3.41 -24.70 35.17
N LYS A 280 -2.45 -24.59 34.23
CA LYS A 280 -1.47 -25.64 33.93
C LYS A 280 -0.12 -25.01 33.59
N SER A 281 0.91 -25.35 34.38
CA SER A 281 2.29 -25.04 34.02
C SER A 281 2.67 -25.74 32.71
N PRO A 282 3.42 -25.09 31.80
CA PRO A 282 3.81 -23.66 31.78
C PRO A 282 2.80 -22.75 31.04
N ASN A 283 2.68 -21.49 31.49
CA ASN A 283 1.80 -20.44 30.95
C ASN A 283 2.28 -19.87 29.60
N ILE A 284 2.50 -20.74 28.63
CA ILE A 284 3.06 -20.42 27.31
C ILE A 284 2.21 -19.35 26.60
N VAL A 285 0.89 -19.44 26.68
CA VAL A 285 -0.05 -18.50 26.04
C VAL A 285 0.16 -17.08 26.56
N SER A 286 0.14 -16.89 27.89
CA SER A 286 0.34 -15.57 28.50
C SER A 286 1.72 -14.97 28.17
N ASN A 287 2.76 -15.81 28.17
CA ASN A 287 4.12 -15.38 27.86
C ASN A 287 4.26 -14.90 26.40
N ILE A 288 3.67 -15.60 25.44
CA ILE A 288 3.72 -15.22 24.03
C ILE A 288 2.93 -13.93 23.78
N VAL A 289 1.76 -13.79 24.40
CA VAL A 289 0.97 -12.55 24.28
C VAL A 289 1.74 -11.37 24.85
N SER A 290 2.34 -11.53 26.04
CA SER A 290 3.19 -10.51 26.65
C SER A 290 4.40 -10.18 25.77
N ALA A 291 5.09 -11.20 25.23
CA ALA A 291 6.21 -11.00 24.32
C ALA A 291 5.80 -10.28 23.02
N ALA A 292 4.65 -10.63 22.44
CA ALA A 292 4.12 -9.95 21.26
C ALA A 292 3.81 -8.48 21.55
N ASN A 293 3.22 -8.16 22.72
CA ASN A 293 2.98 -6.79 23.13
C ASN A 293 4.28 -6.00 23.32
N LEU A 294 5.30 -6.61 23.94
CA LEU A 294 6.62 -5.99 24.06
C LEU A 294 7.27 -5.73 22.69
N LEU A 295 7.12 -6.65 21.74
CA LEU A 295 7.60 -6.46 20.36
C LEU A 295 6.86 -5.33 19.64
N VAL A 296 5.55 -5.21 19.83
CA VAL A 296 4.76 -4.10 19.29
C VAL A 296 5.21 -2.76 19.89
N LEU A 297 5.50 -2.72 21.18
CA LEU A 297 6.05 -1.52 21.85
C LEU A 297 7.46 -1.19 21.36
N PHE A 298 8.32 -2.19 21.24
CA PHE A 298 9.66 -2.01 20.67
C PHE A 298 9.60 -1.47 19.24
N HIS A 299 8.67 -2.00 18.43
CA HIS A 299 8.46 -1.52 17.08
C HIS A 299 8.01 -0.05 17.06
N SER A 300 7.02 0.33 17.87
CA SER A 300 6.49 1.70 17.86
C SER A 300 7.47 2.73 18.43
N THR A 301 8.30 2.35 19.40
CA THR A 301 9.21 3.26 20.09
C THR A 301 10.58 3.38 19.44
N ILE A 302 11.10 2.31 18.83
CA ILE A 302 12.48 2.26 18.30
C ILE A 302 12.49 2.07 16.79
N VAL A 303 11.79 1.06 16.28
CA VAL A 303 11.87 0.70 14.86
C VAL A 303 11.16 1.72 13.98
N SER A 304 9.96 2.16 14.38
CA SER A 304 9.18 3.12 13.59
C SER A 304 9.92 4.46 13.46
N PRO A 305 10.42 5.10 14.54
CA PRO A 305 11.14 6.38 14.41
C PRO A 305 12.44 6.28 13.61
N THR A 306 13.19 5.17 13.77
CA THR A 306 14.43 4.96 13.00
C THR A 306 14.16 4.78 11.51
N LEU A 307 13.11 4.01 11.15
CA LEU A 307 12.66 3.90 9.77
C LEU A 307 12.17 5.24 9.23
N THR A 308 11.41 6.01 9.99
CA THR A 308 10.92 7.32 9.53
C THR A 308 12.06 8.27 9.21
N ARG A 309 13.13 8.30 10.01
CA ARG A 309 14.35 9.07 9.71
C ARG A 309 15.05 8.59 8.43
N LEU A 310 15.08 7.28 8.19
CA LEU A 310 15.61 6.73 6.93
C LEU A 310 14.76 7.18 5.73
N TYR A 311 13.44 7.13 5.86
CA TYR A 311 12.51 7.63 4.83
C TYR A 311 12.67 9.13 4.58
N GLU A 312 12.87 9.92 5.64
CA GLU A 312 13.14 11.35 5.53
C GLU A 312 14.40 11.63 4.70
N LEU A 313 15.53 10.98 5.01
CA LEU A 313 16.78 11.13 4.25
C LEU A 313 16.57 10.78 2.77
N MET A 314 15.85 9.70 2.52
CA MET A 314 15.50 9.24 1.18
C MET A 314 14.63 10.25 0.42
N VAL A 315 13.58 10.80 1.03
CA VAL A 315 12.71 11.81 0.42
C VAL A 315 13.47 13.10 0.15
N LYS A 316 14.24 13.60 1.13
CA LYS A 316 15.04 14.82 1.02
C LYS A 316 16.12 14.73 -0.06
N SER A 317 16.62 13.52 -0.35
CA SER A 317 17.65 13.31 -1.38
C SER A 317 17.16 13.55 -2.82
N VAL A 318 15.87 13.32 -3.09
CA VAL A 318 15.31 13.46 -4.45
C VAL A 318 14.42 14.70 -4.59
N ARG A 319 13.87 15.23 -3.50
CA ARG A 319 12.91 16.36 -3.52
C ARG A 319 11.84 16.10 -4.59
N PRO A 320 10.97 15.11 -4.37
CA PRO A 320 10.06 14.64 -5.42
C PRO A 320 9.18 15.79 -5.93
N TYR A 321 8.95 15.80 -7.24
CA TYR A 321 8.27 16.91 -7.93
C TYR A 321 6.85 17.22 -7.40
N PHE A 322 6.21 16.29 -6.71
CA PHE A 322 4.88 16.47 -6.12
C PHE A 322 4.91 17.08 -4.71
N CYS A 323 6.09 17.24 -4.10
CA CYS A 323 6.25 17.95 -2.84
C CYS A 323 6.62 19.40 -3.12
N VAL A 324 5.67 20.32 -2.90
CA VAL A 324 5.94 21.77 -2.93
C VAL A 324 6.75 22.11 -1.68
N THR A 325 8.08 22.11 -1.85
CA THR A 325 9.00 22.45 -0.77
C THR A 325 9.21 23.95 -0.86
N SER A 326 8.33 24.76 -0.26
CA SER A 326 8.71 26.14 0.02
C SER A 326 9.68 26.12 1.20
N ASP A 327 10.81 26.83 1.08
CA ASP A 327 11.89 26.89 2.08
C ASP A 327 11.44 27.37 3.49
N TYR A 328 10.17 27.76 3.64
CA TYR A 328 9.56 28.26 4.88
C TYR A 328 8.60 27.27 5.56
N MET A 329 8.53 26.04 5.06
CA MET A 329 7.47 25.11 5.42
C MET A 329 8.03 23.69 5.55
N ASP A 330 8.61 23.38 6.72
CA ASP A 330 8.77 22.02 7.26
C ASP A 330 7.37 21.40 7.52
N ILE A 331 6.56 21.24 6.46
CA ILE A 331 5.14 20.81 6.57
C ILE A 331 5.01 19.31 6.86
N PHE A 332 6.06 18.51 6.66
CA PHE A 332 5.92 17.08 6.94
C PHE A 332 5.86 16.87 8.45
N PRO A 333 4.72 16.42 9.01
CA PRO A 333 4.74 15.90 10.37
C PRO A 333 5.80 14.79 10.42
N SER A 334 6.64 14.81 11.45
CA SER A 334 7.78 13.90 11.65
C SER A 334 7.44 12.41 11.53
N ASP A 335 6.15 12.07 11.50
CA ASP A 335 5.62 10.71 11.61
C ASP A 335 5.13 10.13 10.27
N GLU A 336 5.17 10.87 9.16
CA GLU A 336 4.51 10.46 7.90
C GLU A 336 5.43 10.23 6.69
N TYR A 337 6.75 10.40 6.81
CA TYR A 337 7.68 10.25 5.68
C TYR A 337 7.64 8.88 4.99
N ALA A 338 7.28 7.82 5.73
CA ALA A 338 7.13 6.47 5.18
C ALA A 338 6.04 6.35 4.11
N ASN A 339 5.03 7.24 4.13
CA ASN A 339 3.89 7.21 3.21
C ASN A 339 3.97 8.27 2.10
N VAL A 340 5.04 9.05 2.02
CA VAL A 340 5.17 10.14 1.03
C VAL A 340 5.37 9.61 -0.40
N ILE A 341 6.23 8.61 -0.58
CA ILE A 341 6.62 8.11 -1.90
C ILE A 341 5.75 6.93 -2.33
N VAL A 342 5.53 5.98 -1.42
CA VAL A 342 4.63 4.84 -1.58
C VAL A 342 3.65 4.87 -0.43
N GLU A 343 2.51 5.52 -0.66
CA GLU A 343 1.48 5.70 0.34
C GLU A 343 0.81 4.35 0.65
N THR A 344 0.78 3.94 1.90
CA THR A 344 -0.04 2.78 2.31
C THR A 344 -1.50 3.23 2.34
N SER A 345 -2.31 2.80 1.38
CA SER A 345 -3.71 3.19 1.36
C SER A 345 -4.49 2.44 2.45
N TRP A 346 -5.68 2.93 2.78
CA TRP A 346 -6.58 2.21 3.65
C TRP A 346 -6.99 0.83 3.10
N SER A 347 -7.10 0.72 1.78
CA SER A 347 -7.45 -0.53 1.11
C SER A 347 -6.33 -1.56 1.23
N ASP A 348 -5.06 -1.12 1.20
CA ASP A 348 -3.90 -1.96 1.51
C ASP A 348 -3.97 -2.44 2.96
N VAL A 349 -4.26 -1.53 3.91
CA VAL A 349 -4.36 -1.89 5.34
C VAL A 349 -5.40 -2.98 5.59
N ILE A 350 -6.62 -2.84 5.05
CA ILE A 350 -7.70 -3.82 5.24
C ILE A 350 -7.37 -5.17 4.59
N PHE A 351 -6.84 -5.14 3.35
CA PHE A 351 -6.47 -6.35 2.63
C PHE A 351 -5.40 -7.14 3.40
N GLU A 352 -4.38 -6.43 3.85
CA GLU A 352 -3.24 -7.03 4.53
C GLU A 352 -3.60 -7.49 5.93
N SER A 353 -4.37 -6.71 6.69
CA SER A 353 -4.86 -7.15 8.01
C SER A 353 -5.72 -8.40 7.90
N THR A 354 -6.46 -8.55 6.79
CA THR A 354 -7.28 -9.73 6.52
C THR A 354 -6.42 -10.96 6.24
N LEU A 355 -5.42 -10.85 5.35
CA LEU A 355 -4.58 -11.98 4.94
C LEU A 355 -3.43 -12.29 5.90
N TRP A 356 -3.00 -11.34 6.71
CA TRP A 356 -1.80 -11.46 7.55
C TRP A 356 -1.85 -12.67 8.50
N PRO A 357 -2.95 -12.95 9.23
CA PRO A 357 -3.03 -14.14 10.07
C PRO A 357 -2.93 -15.46 9.29
N LEU A 358 -3.50 -15.50 8.08
CA LEU A 358 -3.48 -16.70 7.23
C LEU A 358 -2.06 -17.00 6.75
N VAL A 359 -1.41 -16.01 6.12
CA VAL A 359 -0.07 -16.19 5.57
C VAL A 359 0.95 -16.40 6.69
N GLY A 360 0.83 -15.67 7.80
CA GLY A 360 1.67 -15.84 8.96
C GLY A 360 1.50 -17.20 9.63
N GLY A 361 0.27 -17.71 9.75
CA GLY A 361 0.00 -19.07 10.26
C GLY A 361 0.52 -20.17 9.33
N LEU A 362 0.44 -20.01 8.01
CA LEU A 362 1.03 -20.94 7.04
C LEU A 362 2.56 -20.96 7.14
N LEU A 363 3.19 -19.78 7.21
CA LEU A 363 4.64 -19.65 7.41
C LEU A 363 5.06 -20.27 8.75
N GLY A 364 4.33 -19.99 9.82
CA GLY A 364 4.56 -20.58 11.14
C GLY A 364 4.46 -22.10 11.14
N GLY A 365 3.45 -22.66 10.46
CA GLY A 365 3.33 -24.11 10.28
C GLY A 365 4.56 -24.71 9.58
N LYS A 366 5.05 -24.06 8.51
CA LYS A 366 6.27 -24.51 7.82
C LYS A 366 7.52 -24.38 8.68
N LEU A 367 7.63 -23.34 9.51
CA LEU A 367 8.73 -23.19 10.46
C LEU A 367 8.69 -24.27 11.54
N PHE A 368 7.51 -24.64 12.03
CA PHE A 368 7.33 -25.74 12.97
C PHE A 368 7.72 -27.08 12.33
N ASP A 369 7.25 -27.37 11.12
CA ASP A 369 7.61 -28.60 10.40
C ASP A 369 9.13 -28.69 10.16
N ALA A 370 9.76 -27.57 9.78
CA ALA A 370 11.21 -27.48 9.61
C ALA A 370 11.96 -27.68 10.94
N PHE A 371 11.44 -27.14 12.04
CA PHE A 371 12.02 -27.33 13.37
C PHE A 371 11.97 -28.79 13.81
N VAL A 372 10.83 -29.48 13.64
CA VAL A 372 10.70 -30.92 13.94
C VAL A 372 11.63 -31.75 13.07
N TRP A 373 11.68 -31.47 11.76
CA TRP A 373 12.61 -32.13 10.85
C TRP A 373 14.08 -31.96 11.24
N LEU A 374 14.46 -30.74 11.68
CA LEU A 374 15.81 -30.45 12.14
C LEU A 374 16.13 -31.20 13.43
N GLN A 375 15.16 -31.29 14.33
CA GLN A 375 15.27 -32.01 15.60
C GLN A 375 15.55 -33.50 15.37
N ASP A 376 14.77 -34.13 14.48
CA ASP A 376 14.92 -35.54 14.11
C ASP A 376 16.29 -35.81 13.48
N LYS A 377 16.77 -34.89 12.64
CA LYS A 377 18.04 -35.06 11.91
C LYS A 377 19.27 -34.81 12.77
N LEU A 378 19.22 -33.86 13.70
CA LEU A 378 20.36 -33.49 14.56
C LEU A 378 20.38 -34.27 15.89
N SER A 379 19.39 -35.13 16.15
CA SER A 379 19.21 -35.82 17.44
C SER A 379 19.22 -34.85 18.64
N TYR A 380 18.81 -33.60 18.42
CA TYR A 380 18.83 -32.58 19.46
C TYR A 380 17.57 -32.73 20.33
N GLN A 381 17.73 -33.11 21.60
CA GLN A 381 16.60 -33.29 22.51
C GLN A 381 16.13 -31.93 23.08
N CYS A 382 15.58 -31.07 22.23
CA CYS A 382 14.78 -29.94 22.70
C CYS A 382 13.34 -30.43 22.91
N THR A 383 13.01 -30.93 24.10
CA THR A 383 11.61 -31.20 24.44
C THR A 383 10.96 -29.88 24.88
N PRO A 384 10.13 -29.23 24.04
CA PRO A 384 9.44 -28.04 24.47
C PRO A 384 8.55 -28.40 25.66
N SER A 385 8.57 -27.58 26.70
CA SER A 385 7.81 -27.79 27.94
C SER A 385 6.29 -27.64 27.77
N GLY A 386 5.79 -27.55 26.53
CA GLY A 386 4.40 -27.29 26.18
C GLY A 386 3.77 -28.38 25.34
N SER A 387 2.44 -28.40 25.29
CA SER A 387 1.72 -29.26 24.37
C SER A 387 2.02 -28.88 22.90
N PRO A 388 1.96 -29.83 21.95
CA PRO A 388 2.23 -29.55 20.53
C PRO A 388 1.40 -28.40 19.96
N ASN A 389 0.17 -28.20 20.46
CA ASN A 389 -0.69 -27.09 20.07
C ASN A 389 -0.18 -25.74 20.57
N GLU A 390 0.34 -25.67 21.80
CA GLU A 390 0.92 -24.43 22.34
C GLU A 390 2.21 -24.07 21.60
N VAL A 391 3.03 -25.08 21.28
CA VAL A 391 4.25 -24.88 20.49
C VAL A 391 3.90 -24.40 19.08
N ARG A 392 2.94 -25.04 18.41
CA ARG A 392 2.48 -24.62 17.08
C ARG A 392 1.95 -23.18 17.07
N MET A 393 1.23 -22.78 18.13
CA MET A 393 0.80 -21.39 18.29
C MET A 393 1.98 -20.41 18.36
N VAL A 394 3.06 -20.75 19.09
CA VAL A 394 4.29 -19.93 19.13
C VAL A 394 4.79 -19.68 17.71
N PHE A 395 4.93 -20.75 16.91
CA PHE A 395 5.44 -20.65 15.55
C PHE A 395 4.50 -19.87 14.62
N ASN A 396 3.18 -20.02 14.78
CA ASN A 396 2.21 -19.20 14.02
C ASN A 396 2.37 -17.71 14.31
N VAL A 397 2.49 -17.33 15.59
CA VAL A 397 2.71 -15.93 16.00
C VAL A 397 4.07 -15.43 15.52
N LEU A 398 5.12 -16.26 15.61
CA LEU A 398 6.45 -15.94 15.09
C LEU A 398 6.42 -15.73 13.56
N GLY A 399 5.67 -16.57 12.84
CA GLY A 399 5.44 -16.43 11.40
C GLY A 399 4.79 -15.09 11.04
N CYS A 400 3.80 -14.63 11.82
CA CYS A 400 3.25 -13.28 11.66
C CYS A 400 4.29 -12.18 11.90
N GLY A 401 5.17 -12.34 12.89
CA GLY A 401 6.26 -11.41 13.18
C GLY A 401 7.27 -11.32 12.03
N ILE A 402 7.76 -12.47 11.54
CA ILE A 402 8.69 -12.55 10.40
C ILE A 402 8.06 -11.92 9.16
N LEU A 403 6.80 -12.22 8.87
CA LEU A 403 6.09 -11.66 7.73
C LEU A 403 5.97 -10.12 7.83
N SER A 404 5.75 -9.57 9.03
CA SER A 404 5.73 -8.12 9.26
C SER A 404 7.08 -7.48 8.93
N VAL A 405 8.18 -8.09 9.37
CA VAL A 405 9.55 -7.60 9.07
C VAL A 405 9.83 -7.68 7.57
N ALA A 406 9.57 -8.83 6.94
CA ALA A 406 9.79 -9.03 5.50
C ALA A 406 9.01 -7.99 4.68
N ARG A 407 7.77 -7.72 5.08
CA ARG A 407 6.92 -6.72 4.45
C ARG A 407 7.44 -5.29 4.62
N GLN A 408 7.96 -4.91 5.79
CA GLN A 408 8.60 -3.61 5.99
C GLN A 408 9.85 -3.45 5.13
N THR A 409 10.69 -4.50 5.05
CA THR A 409 11.87 -4.49 4.18
C THR A 409 11.50 -4.39 2.70
N PHE A 410 10.42 -5.05 2.28
CA PHE A 410 9.93 -4.96 0.91
C PHE A 410 9.40 -3.55 0.58
N ASN A 411 8.65 -2.92 1.49
CA ASN A 411 8.21 -1.54 1.33
C ASN A 411 9.40 -0.56 1.24
N LEU A 412 10.44 -0.76 2.05
CA LEU A 412 11.66 0.04 1.98
C LEU A 412 12.34 -0.12 0.61
N TYR A 413 12.46 -1.36 0.13
CA TYR A 413 13.03 -1.67 -1.19
C TYR A 413 12.20 -1.06 -2.34
N LEU A 414 10.87 -1.15 -2.28
CA LEU A 414 9.99 -0.51 -3.27
C LEU A 414 10.15 1.00 -3.28
N THR A 415 10.25 1.62 -2.11
CA THR A 415 10.49 3.05 -1.96
C THR A 415 11.83 3.43 -2.60
N TYR A 416 12.88 2.65 -2.34
CA TYR A 416 14.19 2.86 -2.95
C TYR A 416 14.15 2.77 -4.49
N LEU A 417 13.49 1.75 -5.05
CA LEU A 417 13.31 1.64 -6.50
C LEU A 417 12.53 2.83 -7.07
N ARG A 418 11.50 3.28 -6.35
CA ARG A 418 10.69 4.42 -6.76
C ARG A 418 11.48 5.73 -6.72
N ILE A 419 12.34 5.92 -5.74
CA ILE A 419 13.27 7.06 -5.64
C ILE A 419 14.20 7.10 -6.84
N GLN A 420 14.79 5.97 -7.22
CA GLN A 420 15.65 5.89 -8.41
C GLN A 420 14.89 6.27 -9.69
N GLU A 421 13.65 5.81 -9.83
CA GLU A 421 12.80 6.17 -10.96
C GLU A 421 12.46 7.66 -10.97
N LEU A 422 12.09 8.23 -9.81
CA LEU A 422 11.80 9.67 -9.69
C LEU A 422 13.02 10.52 -10.03
N LYS A 423 14.21 10.12 -9.58
CA LYS A 423 15.47 10.76 -9.93
C LYS A 423 15.71 10.75 -11.45
N GLN A 424 15.52 9.61 -12.11
CA GLN A 424 15.64 9.52 -13.58
C GLN A 424 14.64 10.42 -14.32
N ILE A 425 13.39 10.46 -13.84
CA ILE A 425 12.34 11.32 -14.41
C ILE A 425 12.73 12.81 -14.27
N GLN A 426 13.23 13.22 -13.10
CA GLN A 426 13.60 14.61 -12.84
C GLN A 426 14.88 15.03 -13.56
N GLU A 427 15.89 14.15 -13.65
CA GLU A 427 17.15 14.35 -14.38
C GLU A 427 16.95 14.50 -15.89
N THR A 428 15.85 13.94 -16.45
CA THR A 428 15.55 14.06 -17.89
C THR A 428 15.45 15.51 -18.35
N PHE A 429 15.07 16.42 -17.45
CA PHE A 429 14.86 17.84 -17.72
C PHE A 429 15.96 18.75 -17.17
N GLU A 430 16.97 18.19 -16.50
CA GLU A 430 18.11 18.97 -16.03
C GLU A 430 19.05 19.17 -17.22
N GLU A 431 19.21 20.43 -17.64
CA GLU A 431 20.22 20.79 -18.63
C GLU A 431 21.58 20.35 -18.06
N CYS A 432 22.40 19.65 -18.86
CA CYS A 432 23.82 19.49 -18.49
C CYS A 432 24.37 20.89 -18.25
N PRO A 433 24.96 21.20 -17.08
CA PRO A 433 25.68 22.46 -16.92
C PRO A 433 26.74 22.49 -18.02
N GLN A 434 26.61 23.47 -18.93
CA GLN A 434 27.61 23.73 -19.97
C GLN A 434 28.86 24.32 -19.36
#